data_AF-A0A1J5MDR8-F1
#
_entry.id   AF-A0A1J5MDR8-F1
#
_cell.length_a   1.000
_cell.length_b   1.000
_cell.length_c   1.000
_cell.angle_alpha   90.00
_cell.angle_beta   90.00
_cell.angle_gamma   90.00
#
_symmetry.space_group_name_H-M   'P 1'
#
loop_
_entity.id
_entity.type
_entity.pdbx_description
1 polymer ?
#
loop_
_entity_poly.entity_id
_entity_poly.type
_entity_poly.pdbx_seq_one_letter_code
_entity_poly.pdbx_strand_id
1 'polypeptide(L)'
;MPAPDNLISEAAMIPLIIDLQMLESHYQRMYSRPDVFKDALDSASNIVFEDQSVSRKQFEESYDYYASQPEVLFTIYEATLDTLNQRVSDRQQQPITQQ
;
A
#
# COMPACT_ATOMS: atom_id res chain seq x y z
N MET A 1 5.59 -20.69 -3.44
CA MET A 1 6.90 -20.43 -2.79
C MET A 1 6.81 -20.83 -1.32
N PRO A 2 7.90 -21.17 -0.62
CA PRO A 2 7.86 -21.34 0.83
C PRO A 2 7.57 -19.99 1.52
N ALA A 3 6.95 -20.03 2.70
CA ALA A 3 6.74 -18.84 3.51
C ALA A 3 8.08 -18.32 4.06
N PRO A 4 8.37 -17.01 3.98
CA PRO A 4 9.55 -16.42 4.60
C PRO A 4 9.42 -16.36 6.13
N ASP A 5 10.55 -16.41 6.84
CA ASP A 5 10.58 -16.42 8.32
C ASP A 5 9.99 -15.16 8.94
N ASN A 6 10.06 -14.04 8.22
CA ASN A 6 9.57 -12.71 8.60
C ASN A 6 8.32 -12.31 7.80
N LEU A 7 7.46 -13.28 7.45
CA LEU A 7 6.23 -13.03 6.68
C LEU A 7 5.38 -11.93 7.32
N ILE A 8 5.10 -10.87 6.56
CA ILE A 8 4.09 -9.88 6.90
C ILE A 8 2.74 -10.57 6.82
N SER A 9 1.96 -10.51 7.90
CA SER A 9 0.62 -11.10 7.90
C SER A 9 -0.31 -10.43 6.89
N GLU A 10 -1.32 -11.15 6.40
CA GLU A 10 -2.30 -10.59 5.45
C GLU A 10 -2.94 -9.30 5.99
N ALA A 11 -3.28 -9.30 7.28
CA ALA A 11 -3.86 -8.14 7.97
C ALA A 11 -2.90 -6.93 8.03
N ALA A 12 -1.60 -7.16 8.18
CA ALA A 12 -0.59 -6.09 8.17
C ALA A 12 -0.21 -5.67 6.74
N MET A 13 -0.37 -6.54 5.76
CA MET A 13 -0.11 -6.25 4.35
C MET A 13 -1.12 -5.24 3.79
N ILE A 14 -2.39 -5.31 4.21
CA ILE A 14 -3.46 -4.40 3.76
C ILE A 14 -3.11 -2.91 4.00
N PRO A 15 -2.87 -2.43 5.24
CA PRO A 15 -2.55 -1.02 5.46
C PRO A 15 -1.25 -0.60 4.76
N LEU A 16 -0.27 -1.51 4.65
CA LEU A 16 0.97 -1.24 3.94
C LEU A 16 0.74 -1.00 2.43
N ILE A 17 -0.07 -1.84 1.77
CA ILE A 17 -0.44 -1.65 0.36
C ILE A 17 -1.22 -0.33 0.18
N ILE A 18 -2.12 -0.01 1.11
CA ILE A 18 -2.88 1.24 1.06
C ILE A 18 -1.95 2.45 1.10
N ASP A 19 -0.97 2.46 2.01
CA ASP A 19 -0.06 3.59 2.16
C ASP A 19 0.84 3.75 0.91
N LEU A 20 1.32 2.64 0.35
CA LEU A 20 2.06 2.63 -0.92
C LEU A 20 1.22 3.16 -2.09
N GLN A 21 -0.03 2.71 -2.23
CA GLN A 21 -0.95 3.17 -3.28
C GLN A 21 -1.30 4.65 -3.15
N MET A 22 -1.47 5.14 -1.92
CA MET A 22 -1.72 6.56 -1.64
C MET A 22 -0.50 7.41 -2.00
N LEU A 23 0.70 6.93 -1.68
CA LEU A 23 1.96 7.57 -2.04
C LEU A 23 2.13 7.63 -3.56
N GLU A 24 1.97 6.50 -4.25
CA GLU A 24 2.03 6.45 -5.71
C GLU A 24 0.99 7.38 -6.34
N SER A 25 -0.25 7.36 -5.86
CA SER A 25 -1.32 8.26 -6.32
C SER A 25 -1.01 9.74 -6.09
N HIS A 26 -0.24 10.09 -5.06
CA HIS A 26 0.22 11.46 -4.84
C HIS A 26 1.24 11.87 -5.91
N TYR A 27 2.24 11.02 -6.16
CA TYR A 27 3.26 11.28 -7.19
C TYR A 27 2.68 11.29 -8.61
N GLN A 28 1.79 10.35 -8.95
CA GLN A 28 1.11 10.32 -10.25
C GLN A 28 0.28 11.58 -10.53
N ARG A 29 -0.33 12.17 -9.49
CA ARG A 29 -1.07 13.45 -9.64
C ARG A 29 -0.15 14.66 -9.76
N MET A 30 0.99 14.64 -9.08
CA MET A 30 1.97 15.72 -9.12
C MET A 30 2.79 15.71 -10.42
N TYR A 31 3.06 14.53 -10.96
CA TYR A 31 3.95 14.31 -12.09
C TYR A 31 3.28 13.42 -13.14
N SER A 32 3.08 13.94 -14.34
CA SER A 32 2.39 13.22 -15.42
C SER A 32 3.19 12.08 -16.05
N ARG A 33 4.46 11.91 -15.66
CA ARG A 33 5.44 11.02 -16.30
C ARG A 33 6.11 10.08 -15.27
N PRO A 34 5.90 8.76 -15.34
CA PRO A 34 6.48 7.78 -14.40
C PRO A 34 8.01 7.86 -14.27
N ASP A 35 8.71 8.14 -15.37
CA ASP A 35 10.17 8.27 -15.37
C ASP A 35 10.69 9.48 -14.59
N VAL A 36 9.85 10.48 -14.33
CA VAL A 36 10.22 11.68 -13.56
C VAL A 36 10.12 11.44 -12.05
N PHE A 37 9.20 10.58 -11.61
CA PHE A 37 8.95 10.39 -10.18
C PHE A 37 9.38 9.05 -9.63
N LYS A 38 9.84 8.10 -10.47
CA LYS A 38 10.20 6.74 -10.03
C LYS A 38 11.20 6.75 -8.87
N ASP A 39 12.30 7.49 -8.98
CA ASP A 39 13.34 7.48 -7.94
C ASP A 39 12.87 8.17 -6.65
N ALA A 40 12.06 9.22 -6.78
CA ALA A 40 11.46 9.92 -5.65
C ALA A 40 10.41 9.05 -4.94
N LEU A 41 9.58 8.33 -5.70
CA LEU A 41 8.63 7.36 -5.19
C LEU A 41 9.36 6.20 -4.50
N ASP A 42 10.43 5.68 -5.10
CA ASP A 42 11.21 4.60 -4.49
C ASP A 42 11.83 5.03 -3.15
N SER A 43 12.40 6.24 -3.09
CA SER A 43 12.92 6.81 -1.85
C SER A 43 11.81 7.03 -0.82
N ALA A 44 10.66 7.56 -1.23
CA ALA A 44 9.54 7.84 -0.33
C ALA A 44 8.86 6.55 0.19
N SER A 45 8.87 5.46 -0.58
CA SER A 45 8.37 4.16 -0.12
C SER A 45 9.15 3.63 1.09
N ASN A 46 10.42 4.01 1.25
CA ASN A 46 11.19 3.64 2.44
C ASN A 46 10.60 4.24 3.72
N ILE A 47 10.02 5.44 3.65
CA ILE A 47 9.35 6.07 4.79
C ILE A 47 8.12 5.24 5.20
N VAL A 48 7.33 4.78 4.22
CA VAL A 48 6.16 3.91 4.47
C VAL A 48 6.58 2.61 5.15
N PHE A 49 7.68 2.00 4.70
CA PHE A 49 8.21 0.79 5.31
C PHE A 49 8.68 1.03 6.75
N GLU A 50 9.41 2.13 7.00
CA GLU A 50 9.85 2.51 8.34
C GLU A 50 8.67 2.76 9.30
N ASP A 51 7.65 3.50 8.87
CA ASP A 51 6.45 3.80 9.66
C ASP A 51 5.70 2.52 10.07
N GLN A 52 5.69 1.52 9.19
CA GLN A 52 5.07 0.22 9.42
C GLN A 52 6.02 -0.80 10.10
N SER A 53 7.24 -0.39 10.48
CA SER A 53 8.29 -1.26 11.04
C SER A 53 8.60 -2.50 10.19
N VAL A 54 8.49 -2.35 8.87
CA VAL A 54 8.75 -3.36 7.85
C VAL A 54 10.01 -2.97 7.08
N SER A 55 10.81 -3.94 6.66
CA SER A 55 11.87 -3.65 5.68
C SER A 55 11.36 -3.86 4.25
N ARG A 56 11.90 -3.13 3.27
CA ARG A 56 11.61 -3.36 1.85
C ARG A 56 11.75 -4.82 1.45
N LYS A 57 12.84 -5.45 1.85
CA LYS A 57 13.11 -6.86 1.57
C LYS A 57 12.03 -7.78 2.14
N GLN A 58 11.61 -7.54 3.39
CA GLN A 58 10.53 -8.28 4.03
C GLN A 58 9.20 -8.12 3.27
N PHE A 59 8.91 -6.91 2.81
CA PHE A 59 7.74 -6.67 1.96
C PHE A 59 7.81 -7.45 0.65
N GLU A 60 8.93 -7.36 -0.07
CA GLU A 60 9.13 -8.07 -1.35
C GLU A 60 9.01 -9.59 -1.18
N GLU A 61 9.66 -10.17 -0.17
CA GLU A 61 9.60 -11.62 0.11
C GLU A 61 8.18 -12.07 0.51
N SER A 62 7.47 -11.25 1.29
CA SER A 62 6.08 -11.53 1.69
C SER A 62 5.13 -11.39 0.50
N TYR A 63 5.32 -10.37 -0.33
CA TYR A 63 4.54 -10.14 -1.54
C TYR A 63 4.73 -11.28 -2.54
N ASP A 64 5.96 -11.72 -2.80
CA ASP A 64 6.25 -12.86 -3.68
C ASP A 64 5.60 -14.16 -3.17
N TYR A 65 5.60 -14.38 -1.86
CA TYR A 65 4.89 -15.49 -1.23
C TYR A 65 3.38 -15.44 -1.51
N TYR A 66 2.75 -14.28 -1.35
CA TYR A 66 1.33 -14.09 -1.64
C TYR A 66 1.02 -14.14 -3.15
N ALA A 67 1.90 -13.62 -4.01
CA ALA A 67 1.77 -13.73 -5.47
C ALA A 67 1.79 -15.17 -5.96
N SER A 68 2.43 -16.08 -5.21
CA SER A 68 2.36 -17.52 -5.47
C SER A 68 1.05 -18.19 -5.02
N GLN A 69 0.14 -17.44 -4.39
CA GLN A 69 -1.15 -17.89 -3.84
C GLN A 69 -2.27 -16.93 -4.28
N PRO A 70 -2.79 -17.05 -5.51
CA PRO A 70 -3.70 -16.06 -6.09
C PRO A 70 -4.95 -15.76 -5.28
N GLU A 71 -5.54 -16.77 -4.61
CA GLU A 71 -6.74 -16.59 -3.78
C GLU A 71 -6.48 -15.73 -2.53
N VAL A 72 -5.31 -15.91 -1.91
CA VAL A 72 -4.89 -15.12 -0.74
C VAL A 72 -4.58 -13.68 -1.16
N LEU A 73 -3.83 -13.52 -2.25
CA LEU A 73 -3.52 -12.18 -2.77
C LEU A 73 -4.78 -11.44 -3.21
N PHE A 74 -5.74 -12.13 -3.83
CA PHE A 74 -7.06 -11.57 -4.15
C PHE A 74 -7.77 -11.07 -2.90
N THR A 75 -7.79 -11.86 -1.83
CA THR A 75 -8.41 -11.47 -0.55
C THR A 75 -7.75 -10.23 0.06
N ILE A 76 -6.42 -10.13 0.02
CA ILE A 76 -5.69 -8.93 0.46
C ILE A 76 -6.11 -7.70 -0.37
N TYR A 77 -6.23 -7.85 -1.70
CA TYR A 77 -6.62 -6.75 -2.57
C TYR A 77 -8.08 -6.33 -2.40
N GLU A 78 -9.02 -7.26 -2.24
CA GLU A 78 -10.42 -6.96 -1.93
C GLU A 78 -10.51 -6.14 -0.63
N ALA A 79 -9.84 -6.59 0.43
CA ALA A 79 -9.83 -5.87 1.71
C ALA A 79 -9.17 -4.48 1.61
N THR A 80 -8.15 -4.33 0.75
CA THR A 80 -7.51 -3.05 0.43
C THR A 80 -8.52 -2.10 -0.24
N LEU A 81 -9.23 -2.58 -1.26
CA LEU A 81 -10.23 -1.81 -2.00
C LEU A 81 -11.41 -1.41 -1.10
N ASP A 82 -11.92 -2.33 -0.30
CA ASP A 82 -13.00 -2.06 0.67
C ASP A 82 -12.59 -0.97 1.65
N THR A 83 -11.38 -1.05 2.20
CA THR A 83 -10.86 -0.05 3.13
C THR A 83 -10.71 1.32 2.47
N LEU A 84 -10.23 1.38 1.23
CA LEU A 84 -10.13 2.63 0.47
C LEU A 84 -11.50 3.24 0.19
N ASN A 85 -12.47 2.41 -0.21
CA ASN A 85 -13.84 2.85 -0.47
C ASN A 85 -14.49 3.43 0.79
N GLN A 86 -14.32 2.77 1.95
CA GLN A 86 -14.78 3.28 3.24
C GLN A 86 -14.16 4.66 3.55
N ARG A 87 -12.83 4.81 3.42
CA ARG A 87 -12.15 6.11 3.63
C ARG A 87 -12.64 7.21 2.68
N VAL A 88 -13.03 6.87 1.45
CA VAL A 88 -13.61 7.82 0.50
C VAL A 88 -15.02 8.22 0.94
N SER A 89 -15.87 7.24 1.28
CA SER A 89 -17.23 7.49 1.77
C SER A 89 -17.23 8.35 3.03
N ASP A 90 -16.36 8.06 4.00
CA ASP A 90 -16.24 8.81 5.25
C ASP A 90 -15.84 10.27 4.99
N ARG A 91 -14.91 10.51 4.06
CA ARG A 91 -14.51 11.89 3.66
C ARG A 91 -15.64 12.64 2.98
N GLN A 92 -16.48 11.97 2.19
CA GLN A 92 -17.62 12.60 1.52
C GLN A 92 -18.76 12.96 2.49
N GLN A 93 -18.81 12.33 3.66
CA GLN A 93 -19.81 12.58 4.69
C GLN A 93 -19.41 13.67 5.71
N GLN A 94 -18.18 14.21 5.64
CA GLN A 94 -17.77 15.31 6.51
C GLN A 94 -18.39 16.64 6.03
N PRO A 95 -19.27 17.29 6.82
CA PRO A 95 -19.78 18.61 6.48
C PRO A 95 -18.62 19.62 6.50
N ILE A 96 -18.54 20.47 5.48
CA ILE A 96 -17.60 21.59 5.40
C ILE A 96 -17.87 22.49 6.62
N THR A 97 -17.12 22.30 7.69
CA THR A 97 -17.13 23.25 8.80
C THR A 97 -16.24 24.40 8.37
N GLN A 98 -16.87 25.44 7.83
CA GLN A 98 -16.23 26.71 7.56
C GLN A 98 -15.69 27.30 8.87
N GLN A 99 -14.40 27.62 8.91
CA GLN A 99 -13.82 28.64 9.79
C GLN A 99 -13.03 29.62 8.94
#